data_AF-A0A7S0MW34-F1
#
_entry.id   AF-A0A7S0MW34-F1
#
_cell.length_a   1.000
_cell.length_b   1.000
_cell.length_c   1.000
_cell.angle_alpha   90.00
_cell.angle_beta   90.00
_cell.angle_gamma   90.00
#
_symmetry.space_group_name_H-M   'P 1'
#
loop_
_entity.id
_entity.type
_entity.pdbx_description
1 polymer ?
#
loop_
_entity_poly.entity_id
_entity_poly.type
_entity_poly.pdbx_seq_one_letter_code
_entity_poly.pdbx_strand_id
1 'polypeptide(L)'
;NAFAHCRDEDIRYEDRQTKITKQLLDIKTDVVCLQEVMLEKRTCKESGDDLWGLPAWTDALIESGYVGIMQGLSQKEWEKNSQRNQRMVGKPIPTGVASFYRSEIWEEIEPAKHGTGSGTVLFLRKRSFPSLQIAVGNTHLVGDPKKAEAHLRQLSGL
;
A
#
# COMPACT_ATOMS: atom_id res chain seq x y z
N ASN A 1 -11.73 -8.36 -20.04
CA ASN A 1 -10.43 -7.90 -19.50
C ASN A 1 -10.61 -6.44 -19.08
N ALA A 2 -10.42 -6.09 -17.80
CA ALA A 2 -10.58 -4.73 -17.30
C ALA A 2 -9.53 -3.74 -17.86
N PHE A 3 -8.50 -4.23 -18.56
CA PHE A 3 -7.38 -3.47 -19.09
C PHE A 3 -7.23 -3.60 -20.61
N ALA A 4 -8.33 -3.82 -21.34
CA ALA A 4 -8.30 -4.07 -22.79
C ALA A 4 -7.70 -2.93 -23.63
N HIS A 5 -7.56 -1.73 -23.06
CA HIS A 5 -7.00 -0.55 -23.71
C HIS A 5 -5.65 -0.10 -23.13
N CYS A 6 -5.10 -0.85 -22.17
CA CYS A 6 -3.78 -0.56 -21.62
C CYS A 6 -2.70 -1.28 -22.43
N ARG A 7 -1.54 -0.65 -22.59
CA ARG A 7 -0.38 -1.32 -23.20
C ARG A 7 0.14 -2.37 -22.24
N ASP A 8 0.73 -3.44 -22.75
CA ASP A 8 1.30 -4.53 -21.94
C ASP A 8 2.26 -3.99 -20.86
N GLU A 9 3.11 -3.02 -21.20
CA GLU A 9 4.05 -2.37 -20.27
C GLU A 9 3.37 -1.57 -19.13
N ASP A 10 2.08 -1.26 -19.28
CA ASP A 10 1.26 -0.58 -18.29
C ASP A 10 0.44 -1.59 -17.45
N ILE A 11 0.47 -2.88 -17.81
CA ILE A 11 -0.24 -3.97 -17.12
C ILE A 11 0.74 -4.90 -16.40
N ARG A 12 1.86 -5.24 -17.05
CA ARG A 12 2.91 -6.10 -16.51
C ARG A 12 3.45 -5.50 -15.22
N TYR A 13 3.45 -6.28 -14.16
CA TYR A 13 3.73 -5.77 -12.82
C TYR A 13 5.19 -5.37 -12.70
N GLU A 14 6.10 -6.22 -13.18
CA GLU A 14 7.54 -6.05 -13.15
C GLU A 14 7.97 -4.77 -13.88
N ASP A 15 7.41 -4.52 -15.07
CA ASP A 15 7.72 -3.33 -15.88
C ASP A 15 7.23 -2.02 -15.22
N ARG A 16 6.17 -2.10 -14.41
CA ARG A 16 5.62 -0.95 -13.68
C ARG A 16 6.45 -0.56 -12.47
N GLN A 17 7.12 -1.51 -11.80
CA GLN A 17 7.85 -1.25 -10.55
C GLN A 17 8.89 -0.14 -10.73
N THR A 18 9.76 -0.25 -11.74
CA THR A 18 10.81 0.74 -12.02
C THR A 18 10.22 2.11 -12.38
N LYS A 19 9.14 2.13 -13.19
CA LYS A 19 8.47 3.38 -13.58
C LYS A 19 7.86 4.08 -12.37
N ILE A 20 7.15 3.33 -11.50
CA ILE A 20 6.54 3.84 -10.28
C ILE A 20 7.62 4.40 -9.35
N THR A 21 8.65 3.62 -9.03
CA THR A 21 9.73 4.07 -8.13
C THR A 21 10.39 5.33 -8.65
N LYS A 22 10.76 5.37 -9.94
CA LYS A 22 11.37 6.56 -10.54
C LYS A 22 10.47 7.79 -10.42
N GLN A 23 9.20 7.67 -10.78
CA GLN A 23 8.26 8.79 -10.69
C GLN A 23 8.11 9.31 -9.25
N LEU A 24 7.99 8.41 -8.27
CA LEU A 24 7.85 8.78 -6.86
C LEU A 24 9.10 9.51 -6.34
N LEU A 25 10.29 9.03 -6.70
CA LEU A 25 11.56 9.67 -6.33
C LEU A 25 11.76 11.03 -7.01
N ASP A 26 11.30 11.18 -8.26
CA ASP A 26 11.42 12.42 -9.03
C ASP A 26 10.45 13.50 -8.50
N ILE A 27 9.19 13.13 -8.20
CA ILE A 27 8.14 14.05 -7.74
C ILE A 27 8.36 14.47 -6.28
N LYS A 28 9.01 13.61 -5.46
CA LYS A 28 9.30 13.85 -4.03
C LYS A 28 8.04 14.11 -3.20
N THR A 29 6.96 13.39 -3.48
CA THR A 29 5.68 13.51 -2.76
C THR A 29 5.84 13.19 -1.28
N ASP A 30 5.22 13.97 -0.40
CA ASP A 30 5.33 13.77 1.05
C ASP A 30 4.71 12.46 1.56
N VAL A 31 3.59 12.05 0.95
CA VAL A 31 2.85 10.83 1.28
C VAL A 31 2.39 10.15 -0.01
N VAL A 32 2.58 8.84 -0.10
CA VAL A 32 2.24 8.02 -1.26
C VAL A 32 1.38 6.85 -0.80
N CYS A 33 0.33 6.54 -1.55
CA CYS A 33 -0.46 5.34 -1.36
C CYS A 33 -0.42 4.49 -2.62
N LEU A 34 -0.02 3.23 -2.49
CA LEU A 34 0.01 2.24 -3.55
C LEU A 34 -1.02 1.15 -3.27
N GLN A 35 -1.84 0.84 -4.27
CA GLN A 35 -2.82 -0.23 -4.23
C GLN A 35 -2.32 -1.44 -5.02
N GLU A 36 -2.85 -2.62 -4.69
CA GLU A 36 -2.53 -3.90 -5.36
C GLU A 36 -1.03 -4.20 -5.40
N VAL A 37 -0.32 -3.86 -4.33
CA VAL A 37 1.10 -4.17 -4.16
C VAL A 37 1.24 -5.65 -3.85
N MET A 38 1.99 -6.37 -4.68
CA MET A 38 2.36 -7.76 -4.43
C MET A 38 3.45 -7.81 -3.36
N LEU A 39 3.17 -8.49 -2.24
CA LEU A 39 4.11 -8.63 -1.15
C LEU A 39 5.15 -9.72 -1.41
N GLU A 40 6.22 -9.68 -0.64
CA GLU A 40 7.35 -10.60 -0.74
C GLU A 40 7.66 -11.23 0.62
N LYS A 41 8.12 -12.47 0.65
CA LYS A 41 8.70 -13.06 1.86
C LYS A 41 10.08 -12.43 2.09
N ARG A 42 10.25 -11.80 3.25
CA ARG A 42 11.46 -11.10 3.66
C ARG A 42 11.89 -11.66 5.01
N THR A 43 13.17 -11.95 5.16
CA THR A 43 13.71 -12.42 6.44
C THR A 43 13.68 -11.28 7.46
N CYS A 44 12.93 -11.50 8.54
CA CYS A 44 12.86 -10.57 9.66
C CYS A 44 14.20 -10.55 10.40
N LYS A 45 14.82 -9.37 10.55
CA LYS A 45 16.14 -9.25 11.20
C LYS A 45 16.12 -9.64 12.69
N GLU A 46 14.98 -9.50 13.35
CA GLU A 46 14.83 -9.73 14.78
C GLU A 46 14.56 -11.21 15.11
N SER A 47 13.70 -11.87 14.33
CA SER A 47 13.33 -13.28 14.58
C SER A 47 14.03 -14.29 13.68
N GLY A 48 14.59 -13.86 12.55
CA GLY A 48 15.16 -14.74 11.53
C GLY A 48 14.11 -15.45 10.65
N ASP A 49 12.81 -15.23 10.90
CA ASP A 49 11.73 -15.87 10.14
C ASP A 49 11.43 -15.12 8.85
N ASP A 50 10.98 -15.86 7.83
CA ASP A 50 10.46 -15.26 6.59
C ASP A 50 9.02 -14.79 6.75
N LEU A 51 8.86 -13.46 6.85
CA LEU A 51 7.59 -12.79 7.01
C LEU A 51 7.18 -12.09 5.71
N TRP A 52 5.88 -11.95 5.48
CA TRP A 52 5.38 -11.12 4.38
C TRP A 52 5.73 -9.66 4.67
N GLY A 53 6.39 -9.02 3.71
CA GLY A 53 6.88 -7.66 3.79
C GLY A 53 6.68 -6.89 2.48
N LEU A 54 7.01 -5.60 2.52
CA LEU A 54 7.08 -4.78 1.32
C LEU A 54 8.11 -5.38 0.34
N PRO A 55 7.81 -5.35 -0.97
CA PRO A 55 8.67 -5.96 -1.97
C PRO A 55 9.97 -5.17 -2.15
N ALA A 56 11.05 -5.87 -2.51
CA ALA A 56 12.40 -5.30 -2.62
C ALA A 56 12.50 -4.05 -3.52
N TRP A 57 11.67 -3.95 -4.56
CA TRP A 57 11.69 -2.79 -5.45
C TRP A 57 11.32 -1.47 -4.74
N THR A 58 10.66 -1.54 -3.58
CA THR A 58 10.35 -0.38 -2.74
C THR A 58 11.50 0.07 -1.85
N ASP A 59 12.58 -0.70 -1.75
CA ASP A 59 13.72 -0.40 -0.87
C ASP A 59 14.36 0.95 -1.24
N ALA A 60 14.39 1.32 -2.52
CA ALA A 60 14.87 2.63 -2.97
C ALA A 60 14.09 3.82 -2.40
N LEU A 61 12.78 3.66 -2.13
CA LEU A 61 12.00 4.69 -1.43
C LEU A 61 12.43 4.79 0.03
N ILE A 62 12.62 3.64 0.68
CA ILE A 62 13.05 3.57 2.09
C ILE A 62 14.43 4.22 2.25
N GLU A 63 15.38 3.88 1.38
CA GLU A 63 16.72 4.47 1.33
C GLU A 63 16.70 5.99 1.09
N SER A 64 15.69 6.50 0.37
CA SER A 64 15.51 7.93 0.13
C SER A 64 14.83 8.69 1.28
N GLY A 65 14.51 8.01 2.40
CA GLY A 65 13.97 8.63 3.62
C GLY A 65 12.49 8.39 3.88
N TYR A 66 11.83 7.54 3.08
CA TYR A 66 10.45 7.16 3.34
C TYR A 66 10.34 6.06 4.39
N VAL A 67 9.29 6.12 5.20
CA VAL A 67 8.82 4.98 6.00
C VAL A 67 7.68 4.32 5.23
N GLY A 68 7.81 3.02 4.99
CA GLY A 68 6.80 2.19 4.34
C GLY A 68 5.96 1.40 5.34
N ILE A 69 4.65 1.45 5.19
CA ILE A 69 3.67 0.74 6.01
C ILE A 69 2.82 -0.15 5.10
N MET A 70 2.72 -1.43 5.43
CA MET A 70 1.77 -2.33 4.78
C MET A 70 0.38 -2.17 5.38
N GLN A 71 -0.63 -2.67 4.66
CA GLN A 71 -1.92 -2.95 5.27
C GLN A 71 -1.71 -3.76 6.58
N GLY A 72 -2.23 -3.25 7.69
CA GLY A 72 -2.08 -3.74 9.06
C GLY A 72 -2.83 -5.05 9.33
N LEU A 73 -2.69 -6.00 8.42
CA LEU A 73 -3.04 -7.39 8.61
C LEU A 73 -1.89 -8.09 9.33
N SER A 74 -2.24 -9.04 10.19
CA SER A 74 -1.26 -9.93 10.80
C SER A 74 -0.60 -10.84 9.76
N GLN A 75 0.58 -11.36 10.08
CA GLN A 75 1.29 -12.33 9.24
C GLN A 75 0.45 -13.59 8.94
N LYS A 76 -0.40 -14.01 9.89
CA LYS A 76 -1.34 -15.12 9.69
C LYS A 76 -2.43 -14.79 8.66
N GLU A 77 -2.89 -13.54 8.61
CA GLU A 77 -3.86 -13.09 7.61
C GLU A 77 -3.23 -12.96 6.23
N TRP A 78 -1.99 -12.47 6.14
CA TRP A 78 -1.23 -12.49 4.88
C TRP A 78 -1.03 -13.90 4.34
N GLU A 79 -0.72 -14.85 5.22
CA GLU A 79 -0.58 -16.25 4.86
C GLU A 79 -1.89 -16.84 4.33
N LYS A 80 -3.03 -16.53 4.98
CA LYS A 80 -4.36 -16.92 4.46
C LYS A 80 -4.65 -16.31 3.10
N ASN A 81 -4.27 -15.05 2.86
CA ASN A 81 -4.41 -14.38 1.56
C ASN A 81 -3.55 -15.06 0.48
N SER A 82 -2.30 -15.41 0.80
CA SER A 82 -1.40 -16.15 -0.08
C SER A 82 -2.00 -17.52 -0.48
N GLN A 83 -2.47 -18.30 0.49
CA GLN A 83 -3.11 -19.60 0.25
C GLN A 83 -4.38 -19.48 -0.59
N ARG A 84 -5.18 -18.43 -0.37
CA ARG A 84 -6.34 -18.13 -1.21
C ARG A 84 -5.91 -17.84 -2.66
N ASN A 85 -4.91 -16.99 -2.86
CA ASN A 85 -4.43 -16.64 -4.19
C ASN A 85 -3.85 -17.87 -4.92
N GLN A 86 -3.15 -18.76 -4.20
CA GLN A 86 -2.70 -20.02 -4.78
C GLN A 86 -3.85 -20.86 -5.35
N ARG A 87 -4.97 -20.96 -4.61
CA ARG A 87 -6.15 -21.72 -5.07
C ARG A 87 -6.88 -21.05 -6.23
N MET A 88 -6.95 -19.73 -6.25
CA MET A 88 -7.77 -18.98 -7.20
C MET A 88 -7.05 -18.64 -8.51
N VAL A 89 -5.76 -18.31 -8.44
CA VAL A 89 -4.97 -17.80 -9.56
C VAL A 89 -3.64 -18.51 -9.75
N GLY A 90 -3.39 -19.59 -9.00
CA GLY A 90 -2.19 -20.43 -9.14
C GLY A 90 -0.89 -19.76 -8.68
N LYS A 91 -0.97 -18.61 -8.01
CA LYS A 91 0.19 -17.84 -7.52
C LYS A 91 0.03 -17.56 -6.01
N PRO A 92 0.99 -17.91 -5.16
CA PRO A 92 0.88 -17.77 -3.72
C PRO A 92 1.32 -16.37 -3.25
N ILE A 93 1.03 -15.33 -4.02
CA ILE A 93 1.50 -13.97 -3.77
C ILE A 93 0.31 -13.14 -3.30
N PRO A 94 0.25 -12.72 -2.02
CA PRO A 94 -0.81 -11.84 -1.56
C PRO A 94 -0.61 -10.42 -2.13
N THR A 95 -1.72 -9.75 -2.43
CA THR A 95 -1.74 -8.33 -2.81
C THR A 95 -2.39 -7.51 -1.71
N GLY A 96 -1.91 -6.27 -1.54
CA GLY A 96 -2.37 -5.39 -0.48
C GLY A 96 -2.16 -3.91 -0.80
N VAL A 97 -2.40 -3.08 0.21
CA VAL A 97 -2.06 -1.65 0.18
C VAL A 97 -0.73 -1.43 0.86
N ALA A 98 0.09 -0.53 0.30
CA ALA A 98 1.26 0.02 0.95
C ALA A 98 1.16 1.54 0.95
N SER A 99 1.54 2.16 2.06
CA SER A 99 1.64 3.61 2.16
C SER A 99 3.05 4.00 2.56
N PHE A 100 3.56 5.09 1.99
CA PHE A 100 4.88 5.61 2.26
C PHE A 100 4.77 7.07 2.68
N TYR A 101 5.53 7.50 3.69
CA TYR A 101 5.63 8.91 4.04
C TYR A 101 7.07 9.32 4.34
N ARG A 102 7.38 10.58 4.06
CA ARG A 102 8.70 11.16 4.33
C ARG A 102 8.93 11.32 5.83
N SER A 103 9.85 10.54 6.38
CA SER A 103 10.07 10.43 7.83
C SER A 103 10.65 11.69 8.47
N GLU A 104 11.29 12.55 7.69
CA GLU A 104 11.81 13.85 8.10
C GLU A 104 10.72 14.92 8.21
N ILE A 105 9.58 14.73 7.53
CA ILE A 105 8.44 15.66 7.56
C ILE A 105 7.36 15.17 8.51
N TRP A 106 7.07 13.88 8.48
CA TRP A 106 5.92 13.27 9.15
C TRP A 106 6.34 12.19 10.14
N GLU A 107 5.51 11.99 11.15
CA GLU A 107 5.54 10.82 12.00
C GLU A 107 4.15 10.23 12.15
N GLU A 108 4.08 8.91 12.23
CA GLU A 108 2.84 8.20 12.54
C GLU A 108 2.52 8.40 14.03
N ILE A 109 1.30 8.86 14.32
CA ILE A 109 0.84 9.10 15.69
C ILE A 109 0.00 7.96 16.26
N GLU A 110 -0.57 7.14 15.38
CA GLU A 110 -1.38 5.97 15.71
C GLU A 110 -1.18 4.94 14.60
N PRO A 111 -1.15 3.62 14.92
CA PRO A 111 -1.06 2.59 13.91
C PRO A 111 -2.13 2.75 12.83
N ALA A 112 -1.71 2.61 11.57
CA ALA A 112 -2.59 2.62 10.42
C ALA A 112 -3.86 1.78 10.64
N LYS A 113 -5.03 2.36 10.36
CA LYS A 113 -6.31 1.66 10.48
C LYS A 113 -6.72 1.11 9.12
N HIS A 114 -7.14 -0.15 9.12
CA HIS A 114 -7.59 -0.83 7.90
C HIS A 114 -9.05 -1.23 8.07
N GLY A 115 -9.90 -0.70 7.20
CA GLY A 115 -11.33 -0.99 7.19
C GLY A 115 -11.67 -2.26 6.41
N THR A 116 -12.96 -2.58 6.32
CA THR A 116 -13.45 -3.63 5.41
C THR A 116 -13.11 -3.27 3.96
N GLY A 117 -12.39 -4.16 3.26
CA GLY A 117 -11.92 -3.96 1.88
C GLY A 117 -10.45 -3.53 1.81
N SER A 118 -10.07 -2.83 0.74
CA SER A 118 -8.70 -2.31 0.54
C SER A 118 -8.51 -0.89 1.12
N GLY A 119 -9.36 -0.49 2.08
CA GLY A 119 -9.32 0.85 2.68
C GLY A 119 -8.26 0.96 3.76
N THR A 120 -7.42 2.00 3.71
CA THR A 120 -6.37 2.26 4.71
C THR A 120 -6.41 3.72 5.14
N VAL A 121 -6.25 4.01 6.43
CA VAL A 121 -6.10 5.36 6.96
C VAL A 121 -4.79 5.47 7.72
N LEU A 122 -3.93 6.38 7.30
CA LEU A 122 -2.74 6.79 8.04
C LEU A 122 -3.04 8.03 8.87
N PHE A 123 -2.60 8.04 10.13
CA PHE A 123 -2.66 9.21 10.99
C PHE A 123 -1.26 9.79 11.15
N LEU A 124 -1.04 10.98 10.59
CA LEU A 124 0.28 11.60 10.52
C LEU A 124 0.29 12.93 11.24
N ARG A 125 1.38 13.23 11.95
CA ARG A 125 1.67 14.55 12.52
C ARG A 125 2.88 15.16 11.84
N LYS A 126 2.79 16.44 11.50
CA LYS A 126 3.94 17.16 10.92
C LYS A 126 4.95 17.46 12.01
N ARG A 127 6.20 17.01 11.83
CA ARG A 127 7.28 17.18 12.83
C ARG A 127 7.56 18.65 13.12
N SER A 128 7.63 19.49 12.08
CA SER A 128 7.93 20.92 12.22
C SER A 128 6.76 21.74 12.79
N PHE A 129 5.55 21.16 12.85
CA PHE A 129 4.36 21.85 13.32
C PHE A 129 3.40 20.84 13.98
N PRO A 130 3.67 20.42 15.23
CA PRO A 130 2.98 19.29 15.87
C PRO A 130 1.46 19.45 16.05
N SER A 131 0.95 20.68 16.00
CA SER A 131 -0.48 20.97 15.99
C SER A 131 -1.17 20.59 14.68
N LEU A 132 -0.43 20.43 13.59
CA LEU A 132 -0.96 19.91 12.33
C LEU A 132 -0.90 18.38 12.32
N GLN A 133 -2.10 17.80 12.32
CA GLN A 133 -2.34 16.38 12.19
C GLN A 133 -3.24 16.16 10.98
N ILE A 134 -2.96 15.13 10.20
CA ILE A 134 -3.72 14.75 9.02
C ILE A 134 -4.07 13.28 9.06
N ALA A 135 -5.23 12.94 8.50
CA ALA A 135 -5.61 11.58 8.18
C ALA A 135 -5.52 11.39 6.66
N VAL A 136 -4.73 10.42 6.21
CA VAL A 136 -4.59 10.09 4.78
C VAL A 136 -5.33 8.80 4.52
N GLY A 137 -6.52 8.94 3.93
CA GLY A 137 -7.37 7.83 3.52
C GLY A 137 -7.03 7.36 2.11
N ASN A 138 -6.74 6.08 1.97
CA ASN A 138 -6.75 5.37 0.70
C ASN A 138 -8.08 4.60 0.58
N THR A 139 -8.96 5.06 -0.31
CA THR A 139 -10.24 4.42 -0.58
C THR A 139 -10.17 3.69 -1.91
N HIS A 140 -10.28 2.37 -1.90
CA HIS A 140 -10.41 1.61 -3.14
C HIS A 140 -11.84 1.74 -3.66
N LEU A 141 -12.02 2.64 -4.62
CA LEU A 141 -13.28 2.84 -5.31
C LEU A 141 -13.39 1.80 -6.42
N VAL A 142 -14.37 0.92 -6.34
CA VAL A 142 -14.67 0.00 -7.44
C VAL A 142 -15.27 0.82 -8.57
N GLY A 143 -14.81 0.64 -9.81
CA GLY A 143 -15.38 1.30 -10.99
C GLY A 143 -16.77 0.76 -11.38
N ASP A 144 -17.72 0.72 -10.44
CA ASP A 144 -19.10 0.28 -10.63
C ASP A 144 -20.07 1.41 -10.26
N PRO A 145 -20.77 2.01 -11.25
CA PRO A 145 -21.75 3.08 -11.00
C PRO A 145 -22.84 2.70 -10.00
N LYS A 146 -23.20 1.41 -9.88
CA LYS A 146 -24.22 0.94 -8.93
C LYS A 146 -23.76 1.02 -7.47
N LYS A 147 -22.45 1.19 -7.24
CA LYS A 147 -21.85 1.32 -5.91
C LYS A 147 -21.57 2.76 -5.50
N ALA A 148 -21.96 3.75 -6.30
CA ALA A 148 -21.68 5.16 -6.04
C ALA A 148 -22.12 5.63 -4.64
N GLU A 149 -23.29 5.21 -4.17
CA GLU A 149 -23.78 5.60 -2.83
C GLU A 149 -22.96 4.95 -1.70
N ALA A 150 -22.56 3.68 -1.87
CA ALA A 150 -21.67 3.01 -0.93
C ALA A 150 -20.28 3.68 -0.89
N HIS A 151 -19.76 4.12 -2.05
CA HIS A 151 -18.53 4.90 -2.14
C HIS A 151 -18.64 6.24 -1.42
N LEU A 152 -19.75 6.97 -1.61
CA LEU A 152 -19.99 8.24 -0.90
C LEU A 152 -20.05 8.02 0.62
N ARG A 153 -20.76 6.99 1.09
CA ARG A 153 -20.78 6.62 2.52
C ARG A 153 -19.40 6.26 3.05
N GLN A 154 -18.61 5.53 2.27
CA GLN A 154 -17.23 5.18 2.64
C GLN A 154 -16.33 6.42 2.74
N LEU A 155 -16.50 7.39 1.84
CA LEU A 155 -15.78 8.67 1.90
C LEU A 155 -16.23 9.56 3.06
N SER A 156 -17.52 9.54 3.42
CA SER A 156 -18.07 10.32 4.54
C SER A 156 -17.81 9.71 5.93
N GLY A 157 -17.38 8.43 5.98
CA GLY A 157 -17.04 7.74 7.23
C GLY A 157 -15.54 7.74 7.56
N LEU A 158 -14.72 8.37 6.72
CA LEU A 158 -13.30 8.67 6.95
C LEU A 158 -13.17 9.99 7.71
#